data_AF-A0A917BAR8-F1
#
_entry.id   AF-A0A917BAR8-F1
#
_cell.length_a   1.000
_cell.length_b   1.000
_cell.length_c   1.000
_cell.angle_alpha   90.00
_cell.angle_beta   90.00
_cell.angle_gamma   90.00
#
_symmetry.space_group_name_H-M   'P 1'
#
loop_
_entity.id
_entity.type
_entity.pdbx_description
1 polymer ?
#
loop_
_entity_poly.entity_id
_entity_poly.type
_entity_poly.pdbx_seq_one_letter_code
_entity_poly.pdbx_strand_id
1 'polypeptide(L)'
;MLANMEYPALLTPNGSAQHGEFRFPVVTVSLKKWAGETLGNTFGGKGVVDHEGEPMFAELAIQRLAVASGWNARWVETYGAKAAMPYFFEEWAPASISAQTNSPVKTPVQEELIRNIMTINGGHSGFWDALAWHGNETVFYEAKLRKHDRLNKNQYKWVRSALEAGLSIDQFVLFDWQYAV
;
A
#
# COMPACT_ATOMS: atom_id res chain seq x y z
N MET A 1 -11.15 25.65 7.90
CA MET A 1 -11.68 24.69 6.91
C MET A 1 -10.65 23.58 6.81
N LEU A 2 -10.98 22.36 7.21
CA LEU A 2 -10.14 21.21 6.87
C LEU A 2 -10.30 21.00 5.36
N ALA A 3 -9.20 21.01 4.62
CA ALA A 3 -9.26 20.67 3.20
C ALA A 3 -9.84 19.26 3.08
N ASN A 4 -10.83 19.07 2.20
CA ASN A 4 -11.25 17.73 1.83
C ASN A 4 -10.03 17.05 1.19
N MET A 5 -9.53 16.01 1.83
CA MET A 5 -8.44 15.22 1.28
C MET A 5 -8.88 14.61 -0.06
N GLU A 6 -8.01 14.70 -1.07
CA GLU A 6 -8.23 14.02 -2.34
C GLU A 6 -7.71 12.58 -2.28
N TYR A 7 -8.44 11.69 -2.92
CA TYR A 7 -8.06 10.29 -3.11
C TYR A 7 -8.04 9.98 -4.61
N PRO A 8 -7.28 8.96 -5.07
CA PRO A 8 -7.49 8.38 -6.38
C PRO A 8 -8.96 7.96 -6.51
N ALA A 9 -9.63 8.33 -7.61
CA ALA A 9 -11.07 8.13 -7.78
C ALA A 9 -11.52 6.67 -7.58
N LEU A 10 -10.71 5.70 -8.03
CA LEU A 10 -10.97 4.27 -7.88
C LEU A 10 -10.58 3.70 -6.50
N LEU A 11 -9.98 4.53 -5.64
CA LEU A 11 -9.55 4.19 -4.28
C LEU A 11 -10.13 5.18 -3.26
N THR A 12 -11.22 5.86 -3.59
CA THR A 12 -11.90 6.75 -2.65
C THR A 12 -12.51 5.91 -1.52
N PRO A 13 -12.20 6.22 -0.25
CA PRO A 13 -12.78 5.49 0.88
C PRO A 13 -14.31 5.48 0.84
N ASN A 14 -14.89 4.30 1.07
CA ASN A 14 -16.33 4.06 1.12
C ASN A 14 -16.83 3.67 2.53
N GLY A 15 -15.95 3.78 3.53
CA GLY A 15 -16.26 3.52 4.91
C GLY A 15 -15.14 3.94 5.86
N SER A 16 -15.28 3.54 7.12
CA SER A 16 -14.22 3.68 8.12
C SER A 16 -14.23 2.49 9.08
N ALA A 17 -13.09 2.15 9.65
CA ALA A 17 -12.96 1.07 10.63
C ALA A 17 -12.07 1.49 11.81
N GLN A 18 -12.48 1.11 13.02
CA GLN A 18 -11.67 1.27 14.22
C GLN A 18 -10.67 0.12 14.33
N HIS A 19 -9.38 0.44 14.39
CA HIS A 19 -8.29 -0.49 14.57
C HIS A 19 -7.36 0.01 15.68
N GLY A 20 -7.45 -0.62 16.85
CA GLY A 20 -6.75 -0.15 18.04
C GLY A 20 -7.22 1.27 18.41
N GLU A 21 -6.29 2.20 18.54
CA GLU A 21 -6.56 3.59 18.89
C GLU A 21 -6.97 4.47 17.69
N PHE A 22 -6.81 3.98 16.46
CA PHE A 22 -7.07 4.76 15.25
C PHE A 22 -8.38 4.37 14.57
N ARG A 23 -9.01 5.36 13.94
CA ARG A 23 -10.09 5.15 12.97
C ARG A 23 -9.53 5.47 11.58
N PHE A 24 -9.45 4.46 10.73
CA PHE A 24 -8.94 4.61 9.37
C PHE A 24 -10.10 4.72 8.37
N PRO A 25 -9.95 5.54 7.31
CA PRO A 25 -10.74 5.37 6.10
C PRO A 25 -10.55 3.97 5.51
N VAL A 26 -11.60 3.43 4.89
CA VAL A 26 -11.60 2.08 4.32
C VAL A 26 -12.10 2.12 2.89
N VAL A 27 -11.40 1.42 2.00
CA VAL A 27 -11.90 1.03 0.68
C VAL A 27 -12.22 -0.46 0.73
N THR A 28 -13.50 -0.80 0.61
CA THR A 28 -13.94 -2.19 0.45
C THR A 28 -13.94 -2.61 -1.01
N VAL A 29 -13.24 -3.70 -1.35
CA VAL A 29 -13.20 -4.26 -2.71
C VAL A 29 -13.45 -5.77 -2.71
N SER A 30 -14.16 -6.26 -3.73
CA SER A 30 -14.21 -7.69 -4.04
C SER A 30 -13.36 -7.96 -5.28
N LEU A 31 -12.36 -8.83 -5.14
CA LEU A 31 -11.41 -9.15 -6.21
C LEU A 31 -11.67 -10.57 -6.71
N LYS A 32 -11.65 -10.78 -8.03
CA LYS A 32 -11.80 -12.11 -8.60
C LYS A 32 -10.62 -12.98 -8.18
N LYS A 33 -10.89 -14.20 -7.72
CA LYS A 33 -9.83 -15.15 -7.37
C LYS A 33 -9.14 -15.65 -8.64
N TRP A 34 -7.82 -15.76 -8.61
CA TRP A 34 -7.08 -16.41 -9.69
C TRP A 34 -7.44 -17.91 -9.78
N ALA A 35 -7.79 -18.36 -10.97
CA ALA A 35 -8.21 -19.74 -11.25
C ALA A 35 -7.30 -20.47 -12.24
N GLY A 36 -6.25 -19.82 -12.74
CA GLY A 36 -5.26 -20.43 -13.62
C GLY A 36 -4.15 -21.15 -12.85
N GLU A 37 -2.98 -21.25 -13.47
CA GLU A 37 -1.84 -22.00 -12.92
C GLU A 37 -1.32 -21.40 -11.61
N THR A 38 -0.89 -22.28 -10.70
CA THR A 38 -0.29 -21.85 -9.42
C THR A 38 1.02 -21.12 -9.68
N LEU A 39 1.18 -19.95 -9.07
CA LEU A 39 2.45 -19.21 -9.13
C LEU A 39 3.55 -19.95 -8.36
N GLY A 40 4.72 -20.08 -8.98
CA GLY A 40 5.90 -20.65 -8.32
C GLY A 40 6.44 -19.78 -7.16
N ASN A 41 6.08 -18.50 -7.11
CA ASN A 41 6.41 -17.58 -6.03
C ASN A 41 5.17 -16.75 -5.63
N THR A 42 4.72 -16.90 -4.38
CA THR A 42 3.56 -16.20 -3.82
C THR A 42 3.95 -15.15 -2.78
N PHE A 43 5.23 -14.76 -2.70
CA PHE A 43 5.74 -13.76 -1.75
C PHE A 43 5.30 -14.04 -0.31
N GLY A 44 5.43 -15.30 0.13
CA GLY A 44 5.06 -15.72 1.48
C GLY A 44 3.58 -16.11 1.62
N GLY A 45 2.95 -16.63 0.56
CA GLY A 45 1.57 -17.12 0.62
C GLY A 45 0.51 -16.03 0.48
N LYS A 46 0.88 -14.87 -0.10
CA LYS A 46 -0.07 -13.79 -0.38
C LYS A 46 -1.18 -14.29 -1.32
N GLY A 47 -2.39 -13.78 -1.09
CA GLY A 47 -3.54 -14.10 -1.93
C GLY A 47 -3.34 -13.63 -3.37
N VAL A 48 -3.67 -14.50 -4.33
CA VAL A 48 -3.56 -14.22 -5.76
C VAL A 48 -4.96 -13.99 -6.34
N VAL A 49 -5.09 -12.87 -7.05
CA VAL A 49 -6.31 -12.41 -7.70
C VAL A 49 -6.13 -12.43 -9.22
N ASP A 50 -7.23 -12.52 -9.94
CA ASP A 50 -7.30 -12.37 -11.40
C ASP A 50 -7.44 -10.88 -11.72
N HIS A 51 -6.49 -10.36 -12.48
CA HIS A 51 -6.54 -9.03 -13.06
C HIS A 51 -6.43 -9.16 -14.57
N GLU A 52 -7.55 -8.95 -15.26
CA GLU A 52 -7.63 -8.98 -16.73
C GLU A 52 -7.15 -10.31 -17.34
N GLY A 53 -7.34 -11.44 -16.64
CA GLY A 53 -6.92 -12.76 -17.09
C GLY A 53 -5.48 -13.14 -16.71
N GLU A 54 -4.79 -12.30 -15.94
CA GLU A 54 -3.44 -12.55 -15.42
C GLU A 54 -3.43 -12.66 -13.88
N PRO A 55 -2.55 -13.48 -13.29
CA PRO A 55 -2.41 -13.57 -11.85
C PRO A 55 -1.75 -12.31 -11.27
N MET A 56 -2.23 -11.84 -10.13
CA MET A 56 -1.71 -10.65 -9.46
C MET A 56 -1.86 -10.74 -7.95
N PHE A 57 -1.01 -10.05 -7.16
CA PHE A 57 -1.24 -9.88 -5.72
C PHE A 57 -2.24 -8.75 -5.46
N ALA A 58 -3.08 -8.90 -4.42
CA ALA A 58 -4.10 -7.90 -4.09
C ALA A 58 -3.53 -6.51 -3.79
N GLU A 59 -2.34 -6.43 -3.17
CA GLU A 59 -1.63 -5.16 -2.91
C GLU A 59 -1.24 -4.42 -4.21
N LEU A 60 -0.94 -5.14 -5.30
CA LEU A 60 -0.62 -4.53 -6.59
C LEU A 60 -1.88 -3.91 -7.25
N ALA A 61 -3.07 -4.38 -6.87
CA ALA A 61 -4.32 -3.76 -7.32
C ALA A 61 -4.40 -2.29 -6.89
N ILE A 62 -3.89 -1.94 -5.70
CA ILE A 62 -3.87 -0.56 -5.22
C ILE A 62 -3.03 0.31 -6.17
N GLN A 63 -1.82 -0.11 -6.49
CA GLN A 63 -0.94 0.65 -7.39
C GLN A 63 -1.61 0.87 -8.76
N ARG A 64 -2.21 -0.19 -9.32
CA ARG A 64 -2.90 -0.14 -10.62
C ARG A 64 -4.10 0.82 -10.60
N LEU A 65 -4.94 0.73 -9.57
CA LEU A 65 -6.13 1.58 -9.42
C LEU A 65 -5.77 3.06 -9.19
N ALA A 66 -4.69 3.32 -8.45
CA ALA A 66 -4.17 4.67 -8.28
C ALA A 66 -3.68 5.25 -9.61
N VAL A 67 -2.87 4.51 -10.37
CA VAL A 67 -2.38 4.94 -11.69
C VAL A 67 -3.52 5.16 -12.69
N ALA A 68 -4.49 4.25 -12.73
CA ALA A 68 -5.68 4.40 -13.56
C ALA A 68 -6.52 5.65 -13.19
N SER A 69 -6.41 6.13 -11.95
CA SER A 69 -7.04 7.38 -11.48
C SER A 69 -6.18 8.64 -11.75
N GLY A 70 -5.06 8.51 -12.46
CA GLY A 70 -4.16 9.63 -12.77
C GLY A 70 -3.15 9.96 -11.67
N TRP A 71 -3.01 9.12 -10.65
CA TRP A 71 -2.04 9.30 -9.57
C TRP A 71 -0.72 8.58 -9.90
N ASN A 72 0.38 9.05 -9.30
CA ASN A 72 1.58 8.23 -9.25
C ASN A 72 1.43 7.23 -8.10
N ALA A 73 1.97 6.02 -8.26
CA ALA A 73 1.96 5.05 -7.17
C ALA A 73 3.13 4.06 -7.22
N ARG A 74 3.43 3.48 -6.06
CA ARG A 74 4.38 2.39 -5.86
C ARG A 74 3.77 1.30 -5.01
N TRP A 75 3.95 0.05 -5.43
CA TRP A 75 3.91 -1.09 -4.53
C TRP A 75 5.20 -1.11 -3.71
N VAL A 76 5.11 -1.32 -2.41
CA VAL A 76 6.23 -1.23 -1.47
C VAL A 76 6.52 -2.60 -0.89
N GLU A 77 7.79 -3.01 -0.93
CA GLU A 77 8.26 -4.24 -0.29
C GLU A 77 9.39 -3.92 0.69
N THR A 78 9.20 -4.29 1.94
CA THR A 78 10.18 -4.05 3.03
C THR A 78 11.03 -5.28 3.29
N TYR A 79 10.54 -6.48 2.96
CA TYR A 79 11.25 -7.73 3.17
C TYR A 79 12.45 -7.86 2.24
N GLY A 80 13.62 -8.14 2.81
CA GLY A 80 14.87 -8.24 2.05
C GLY A 80 15.40 -6.90 1.50
N ALA A 81 14.74 -5.78 1.79
CA ALA A 81 15.24 -4.45 1.46
C ALA A 81 16.44 -4.08 2.35
N LYS A 82 17.44 -3.42 1.77
CA LYS A 82 18.58 -2.90 2.54
C LYS A 82 18.10 -1.79 3.48
N ALA A 83 18.88 -1.51 4.53
CA ALA A 83 18.47 -0.61 5.62
C ALA A 83 18.10 0.83 5.18
N ALA A 84 18.54 1.29 4.00
CA ALA A 84 18.40 2.69 3.59
C ALA A 84 16.99 3.07 3.09
N MET A 85 16.30 2.21 2.35
CA MET A 85 14.96 2.45 1.78
C MET A 85 14.28 1.09 1.52
N PRO A 86 12.94 1.00 1.59
CA PRO A 86 12.23 -0.16 1.07
C PRO A 86 12.38 -0.25 -0.45
N TYR A 87 12.01 -1.39 -1.03
CA TYR A 87 11.84 -1.47 -2.47
C TYR A 87 10.53 -0.81 -2.87
N PHE A 88 10.57 -0.10 -3.99
CA PHE A 88 9.41 0.51 -4.63
C PHE A 88 9.28 -0.09 -6.03
N PHE A 89 8.12 -0.62 -6.35
CA PHE A 89 7.86 -1.27 -7.63
C PHE A 89 6.71 -0.57 -8.35
N GLU A 90 6.88 -0.39 -9.66
CA GLU A 90 5.80 0.08 -10.55
C GLU A 90 4.99 -1.09 -11.11
N GLU A 91 5.62 -2.25 -11.22
CA GLU A 91 5.05 -3.45 -11.82
C GLU A 91 5.54 -4.68 -11.07
N TRP A 92 4.85 -5.80 -11.28
CA TRP A 92 5.28 -7.11 -10.80
C TRP A 92 5.79 -7.93 -11.97
N ALA A 93 6.99 -8.49 -11.82
CA ALA A 93 7.49 -9.57 -12.67
C ALA A 93 7.25 -10.91 -11.96
N PRO A 94 6.82 -11.98 -12.66
CA PRO A 94 6.63 -13.32 -12.09
C PRO A 94 7.98 -14.01 -11.80
N ALA A 95 8.81 -13.39 -10.98
CA ALA A 95 10.18 -13.75 -10.67
C ALA A 95 10.51 -13.48 -9.18
N SER A 96 11.77 -13.67 -8.77
CA SER A 96 12.22 -13.36 -7.41
C SER A 96 12.21 -11.84 -7.14
N ILE A 97 12.30 -11.45 -5.85
CA ILE A 97 12.49 -10.04 -5.44
C ILE A 97 13.69 -9.40 -6.15
N SER A 98 14.80 -10.13 -6.28
CA SER A 98 16.03 -9.62 -6.92
C SER A 98 15.88 -9.37 -8.42
N ALA A 99 14.86 -9.94 -9.05
CA ALA A 99 14.53 -9.74 -10.46
C ALA A 99 13.47 -8.64 -10.68
N GLN A 100 12.91 -8.07 -9.60
CA GLN A 100 12.01 -6.93 -9.70
C GLN A 100 12.79 -5.65 -10.02
N THR A 101 12.16 -4.75 -10.76
CA THR A 101 12.75 -3.44 -11.08
C THR A 101 12.39 -2.44 -9.99
N ASN A 102 13.37 -2.07 -9.16
CA ASN A 102 13.20 -1.02 -8.16
C ASN A 102 13.09 0.36 -8.83
N SER A 103 12.01 1.08 -8.56
CA SER A 103 11.73 2.45 -9.01
C SER A 103 11.49 3.35 -7.79
N PRO A 104 12.55 3.90 -7.16
CA PRO A 104 12.41 4.79 -6.01
C PRO A 104 11.52 6.00 -6.31
N VAL A 105 10.86 6.53 -5.28
CA VAL A 105 10.15 7.81 -5.35
C VAL A 105 11.17 8.94 -5.48
N LYS A 106 11.09 9.71 -6.57
CA LYS A 106 12.04 10.79 -6.89
C LYS A 106 11.42 12.19 -6.79
N THR A 107 10.14 12.28 -6.47
CA THR A 107 9.48 13.57 -6.23
C THR A 107 10.00 14.12 -4.89
N PRO A 108 10.61 15.32 -4.84
CA PRO A 108 11.27 15.80 -3.62
C PRO A 108 10.38 15.81 -2.38
N VAL A 109 9.13 16.24 -2.53
CA VAL A 109 8.14 16.30 -1.43
C VAL A 109 7.90 14.92 -0.82
N GLN A 110 7.58 13.92 -1.65
CA GLN A 110 7.31 12.57 -1.16
C GLN A 110 8.59 11.86 -0.70
N GLU A 111 9.73 12.10 -1.34
CA GLU A 111 11.00 11.52 -0.90
C GLU A 111 11.39 12.04 0.49
N GLU A 112 11.31 13.36 0.71
CA GLU A 112 11.58 13.97 2.01
C GLU A 112 10.60 13.47 3.08
N LEU A 113 9.31 13.41 2.75
CA LEU A 113 8.27 12.87 3.63
C LEU A 113 8.60 11.45 4.09
N ILE A 114 8.91 10.55 3.15
CA ILE A 114 9.25 9.16 3.46
C ILE A 114 10.49 9.10 4.37
N ARG A 115 11.54 9.87 4.05
CA ARG A 115 12.77 9.92 4.85
C ARG A 115 12.52 10.42 6.26
N ASN A 116 11.65 11.42 6.43
CA ASN A 116 11.30 11.95 7.74
C ASN A 116 10.55 10.90 8.58
N ILE A 117 9.56 10.22 8.00
CA ILE A 117 8.85 9.12 8.67
C ILE A 117 9.81 7.99 9.05
N MET A 118 10.69 7.59 8.14
CA MET A 118 11.69 6.55 8.41
C MET A 118 12.67 6.94 9.52
N THR A 119 13.06 8.21 9.58
CA THR A 119 13.93 8.74 10.64
C THR A 119 13.25 8.62 12.00
N ILE A 120 11.99 9.07 12.11
CA ILE A 120 11.19 8.97 13.35
C ILE A 120 10.94 7.49 13.72
N ASN A 121 10.59 6.65 12.75
CA ASN A 121 10.31 5.24 12.98
C ASN A 121 11.57 4.43 13.33
N GLY A 122 12.77 4.92 13.00
CA GLY A 122 14.03 4.17 13.11
C GLY A 122 14.18 3.08 12.04
N GLY A 123 13.66 3.31 10.83
CA GLY A 123 13.72 2.40 9.68
C GLY A 123 12.41 2.31 8.90
N HIS A 124 12.33 1.35 7.98
CA HIS A 124 11.16 1.12 7.11
C HIS A 124 10.23 -0.02 7.56
N SER A 125 10.47 -0.59 8.74
CA SER A 125 9.60 -1.65 9.28
C SER A 125 8.19 -1.11 9.53
N GLY A 126 7.18 -1.83 9.01
CA GLY A 126 5.77 -1.45 9.11
C GLY A 126 5.30 -0.45 8.05
N PHE A 127 6.13 -0.12 7.05
CA PHE A 127 5.68 0.61 5.87
C PHE A 127 4.51 -0.14 5.23
N TRP A 128 3.48 0.61 4.83
CA TRP A 128 2.27 0.07 4.23
C TRP A 128 2.47 -0.37 2.76
N ASP A 129 1.67 -1.34 2.32
CA ASP A 129 1.90 -2.07 1.07
C ASP A 129 1.94 -1.18 -0.19
N ALA A 130 1.26 -0.03 -0.21
CA ALA A 130 1.33 0.89 -1.33
C ALA A 130 1.35 2.36 -0.92
N LEU A 131 1.99 3.17 -1.77
CA LEU A 131 2.06 4.62 -1.67
C LEU A 131 1.54 5.23 -2.96
N ALA A 132 0.61 6.17 -2.88
CA ALA A 132 0.13 6.96 -4.01
C ALA A 132 0.27 8.46 -3.76
N TRP A 133 0.56 9.24 -4.80
CA TRP A 133 0.65 10.69 -4.70
C TRP A 133 0.19 11.42 -5.97
N HIS A 134 -0.34 12.62 -5.79
CA HIS A 134 -0.72 13.56 -6.84
C HIS A 134 -0.41 14.98 -6.38
N GLY A 135 0.51 15.67 -7.07
CA GLY A 135 1.09 16.91 -6.57
C GLY A 135 1.75 16.69 -5.20
N ASN A 136 1.29 17.42 -4.18
CA ASN A 136 1.79 17.32 -2.81
C ASN A 136 0.98 16.33 -1.94
N GLU A 137 -0.18 15.87 -2.41
CA GLU A 137 -1.02 14.92 -1.68
C GLU A 137 -0.38 13.54 -1.70
N THR A 138 -0.42 12.86 -0.56
CA THR A 138 0.19 11.54 -0.38
C THR A 138 -0.72 10.65 0.45
N VAL A 139 -0.99 9.44 -0.04
CA VAL A 139 -1.85 8.44 0.62
C VAL A 139 -1.11 7.11 0.70
N PHE A 140 -1.16 6.50 1.88
CA PHE A 140 -0.65 5.17 2.17
C PHE A 140 -1.82 4.19 2.21
N TYR A 141 -1.62 3.02 1.62
CA TYR A 141 -2.61 1.95 1.61
C TYR A 141 -2.04 0.65 2.13
N GLU A 142 -2.78 0.00 3.02
CA GLU A 142 -2.46 -1.32 3.56
C GLU A 142 -3.55 -2.30 3.12
N ALA A 143 -3.15 -3.35 2.41
CA ALA A 143 -4.04 -4.39 1.94
C ALA A 143 -4.29 -5.43 3.04
N LYS A 144 -5.56 -5.57 3.44
CA LYS A 144 -5.98 -6.59 4.41
C LYS A 144 -7.03 -7.51 3.81
N LEU A 145 -6.73 -8.81 3.80
CA LEU A 145 -7.74 -9.81 3.48
C LEU A 145 -8.77 -9.82 4.60
N ARG A 146 -10.00 -9.46 4.26
CA ARG A 146 -11.13 -9.33 5.16
C ARG A 146 -11.25 -10.54 6.08
N LYS A 147 -11.36 -10.28 7.39
CA LYS A 147 -11.48 -11.28 8.48
C LYS A 147 -10.27 -12.21 8.69
N HIS A 148 -9.26 -12.17 7.82
CA HIS A 148 -8.09 -13.05 7.92
C HIS A 148 -6.81 -12.31 8.32
N ASP A 149 -6.72 -11.01 8.05
CA ASP A 149 -5.55 -10.21 8.40
C ASP A 149 -5.94 -8.95 9.20
N ARG A 150 -5.00 -8.45 10.01
CA ARG A 150 -5.15 -7.27 10.87
C ARG A 150 -3.82 -6.53 10.96
N LEU A 151 -3.89 -5.23 11.22
CA LEU A 151 -2.69 -4.42 11.47
C LEU A 151 -1.85 -5.00 12.61
N ASN A 152 -0.55 -5.11 12.38
CA ASN A 152 0.42 -5.55 13.38
C ASN A 152 1.08 -4.37 14.11
N LYS A 153 1.88 -4.67 15.15
CA LYS A 153 2.54 -3.67 15.99
C LYS A 153 3.45 -2.70 15.21
N ASN A 154 4.14 -3.18 14.17
CA ASN A 154 5.06 -2.35 13.39
C ASN A 154 4.27 -1.42 12.46
N GLN A 155 3.15 -1.87 11.92
CA GLN A 155 2.26 -1.03 11.11
C GLN A 155 1.63 0.10 11.93
N TYR A 156 1.23 -0.17 13.18
CA TYR A 156 0.81 0.90 14.09
C TYR A 156 1.95 1.87 14.41
N LYS A 157 3.17 1.37 14.61
CA LYS A 157 4.35 2.21 14.86
C LYS A 157 4.65 3.12 13.66
N TRP A 158 4.54 2.59 12.44
CA TRP A 158 4.70 3.37 11.22
C TRP A 158 3.69 4.52 11.15
N VAL A 159 2.40 4.24 11.37
CA VAL A 159 1.35 5.27 11.42
C VAL A 159 1.66 6.34 12.46
N ARG A 160 2.02 5.97 13.70
CA ARG A 160 2.40 6.95 14.74
C ARG A 160 3.57 7.84 14.30
N SER A 161 4.59 7.24 13.70
CA SER A 161 5.77 7.96 13.22
C SER A 161 5.39 8.96 12.12
N ALA A 162 4.43 8.60 11.27
CA ALA A 162 3.93 9.49 10.24
C ALA A 162 3.05 10.62 10.78
N LEU A 163 2.22 10.35 11.79
CA LEU A 163 1.47 11.40 12.47
C LEU A 163 2.40 12.40 13.16
N GLU A 164 3.50 11.91 13.77
CA GLU A 164 4.55 12.77 14.33
C GLU A 164 5.28 13.57 13.25
N ALA A 165 5.42 13.02 12.04
CA ALA A 165 5.93 13.71 10.86
C ALA A 165 4.95 14.73 10.24
N GLY A 166 3.75 14.90 10.82
CA GLY A 166 2.76 15.90 10.40
C GLY A 166 1.69 15.39 9.45
N LEU A 167 1.61 14.09 9.19
CA LEU A 167 0.48 13.53 8.43
C LEU A 167 -0.79 13.46 9.29
N SER A 168 -1.93 13.36 8.61
CA SER A 168 -3.21 13.03 9.23
C SER A 168 -3.56 11.55 9.07
N ILE A 169 -4.50 11.07 9.90
CA ILE A 169 -4.99 9.69 9.81
C ILE A 169 -5.72 9.42 8.50
N ASP A 170 -6.29 10.45 7.87
CA ASP A 170 -7.02 10.34 6.60
C ASP A 170 -6.10 9.94 5.44
N GLN A 171 -4.78 10.10 5.61
CA GLN A 171 -3.76 9.66 4.65
C GLN A 171 -3.40 8.18 4.75
N PHE A 172 -4.03 7.44 5.65
CA PHE A 172 -3.81 6.02 5.89
C PHE A 172 -5.09 5.24 5.63
N VAL A 173 -5.20 4.66 4.44
CA VAL A 173 -6.41 3.95 3.98
C VAL A 173 -6.26 2.44 4.07
N LEU A 174 -7.19 1.77 4.75
CA LEU A 174 -7.26 0.31 4.72
C LEU A 174 -7.93 -0.15 3.42
N PHE A 175 -7.19 -0.93 2.63
CA PHE A 175 -7.73 -1.63 1.48
C PHE A 175 -8.24 -3.00 1.95
N ASP A 176 -9.49 -3.02 2.41
CA ASP A 176 -10.17 -4.20 2.94
C ASP A 176 -10.79 -4.99 1.79
N TRP A 177 -10.12 -6.08 1.41
CA TRP A 177 -10.49 -6.85 0.23
C TRP A 177 -10.94 -8.26 0.58
N GLN A 178 -11.81 -8.82 -0.26
CA GLN A 178 -12.26 -10.20 -0.18
C GLN A 178 -12.30 -10.81 -1.59
N TYR A 179 -12.36 -12.14 -1.70
CA TYR A 179 -12.63 -12.76 -2.99
C TYR A 179 -14.08 -12.50 -3.42
N ALA A 180 -14.28 -12.19 -4.71
CA ALA A 180 -15.59 -12.17 -5.32
C ALA A 180 -16.22 -13.58 -5.27
N VAL A 181 -17.54 -13.63 -5.09
CA VAL A 181 -18.34 -14.86 -5.10
C VAL A 181 -18.69 -15.22 -6.54
#